data_AF-A0A7W0Y7F3-F1
#
_entry.id   AF-A0A7W0Y7F3-F1
#
_cell.length_a   1.000
_cell.length_b   1.000
_cell.length_c   1.000
_cell.angle_alpha   90.00
_cell.angle_beta   90.00
_cell.angle_gamma   90.00
#
_symmetry.space_group_name_H-M   'P 1'
#
loop_
_entity.id
_entity.type
_entity.pdbx_description
1 polymer ?
#
loop_
_entity_poly.entity_id
_entity_poly.type
_entity_poly.pdbx_seq_one_letter_code
_entity_poly.pdbx_strand_id
1 'polypeptide(L)'
;MRRLTSAVRRLDGDGERALTGVTELQQQLETLVDVLIQAGTLKPGHAALLARLRKRVEIARTPAIELSDVDDKYQEVGEPIDCESRLALCQARCCSFQVTLSRQDLLEGEVAWEIDRPYRLPRSRDGYCMYLARDADEVGRCTNYQVRPATCRSYSCKDDARVWIDFDARIPAPMPDTLDPLVHVTRRKPAG
;
A
#
# COMPACT_ATOMS: atom_id res chain seq x y z
N MET A 1 -10.15 -29.65 -6.94
CA MET A 1 -10.72 -28.73 -7.95
C MET A 1 -12.23 -28.50 -7.82
N ARG A 2 -13.12 -29.52 -7.84
CA ARG A 2 -14.60 -29.31 -7.82
C ARG A 2 -15.14 -28.45 -6.65
N ARG A 3 -14.59 -28.60 -5.43
CA ARG A 3 -14.99 -27.80 -4.26
C ARG A 3 -14.63 -26.31 -4.37
N LEU A 4 -13.50 -26.01 -5.01
CA LEU A 4 -13.05 -24.64 -5.28
C LEU A 4 -13.95 -23.98 -6.33
N THR A 5 -14.27 -24.69 -7.41
CA THR A 5 -15.19 -24.21 -8.45
C THR A 5 -16.59 -23.92 -7.89
N SER A 6 -17.11 -24.75 -6.98
CA SER A 6 -18.38 -24.49 -6.32
C SER A 6 -18.36 -23.33 -5.33
N ALA A 7 -17.21 -23.08 -4.67
CA ALA A 7 -17.05 -21.95 -3.77
C ALA A 7 -16.99 -20.63 -4.53
N VAL A 8 -16.24 -20.58 -5.64
CA VAL A 8 -16.16 -19.40 -6.53
C VAL A 8 -17.55 -19.05 -7.08
N ARG A 9 -18.31 -20.02 -7.59
CA ARG A 9 -19.67 -19.76 -8.08
C ARG A 9 -20.63 -19.22 -7.00
N ARG A 10 -20.45 -19.62 -5.74
CA ARG A 10 -21.22 -19.06 -4.63
C ARG A 10 -20.84 -17.62 -4.35
N LEU A 11 -19.54 -17.31 -4.34
CA LEU A 11 -19.06 -15.94 -4.18
C LEU A 11 -19.52 -15.02 -5.31
N ASP A 12 -19.52 -15.50 -6.55
CA ASP A 12 -20.04 -14.75 -7.69
C ASP A 12 -21.54 -14.46 -7.50
N GLY A 13 -22.33 -15.47 -7.14
CA GLY A 13 -23.76 -15.30 -6.87
C GLY A 13 -24.08 -14.45 -5.64
N ASP A 14 -23.22 -14.47 -4.61
CA ASP A 14 -23.31 -13.58 -3.45
C ASP A 14 -22.97 -12.13 -3.85
N GLY A 15 -21.96 -11.95 -4.70
CA GLY A 15 -21.56 -10.66 -5.25
C GLY A 15 -22.65 -10.03 -6.11
N GLU A 16 -23.25 -10.79 -7.03
CA GLU A 16 -24.37 -10.35 -7.85
C GLU A 16 -25.57 -9.92 -6.99
N ARG A 17 -25.93 -10.71 -5.96
CA ARG A 17 -27.01 -10.35 -5.03
C ARG A 17 -26.69 -9.09 -4.23
N ALA A 18 -25.45 -8.93 -3.78
CA ALA A 18 -25.02 -7.74 -3.07
C ALA A 18 -25.08 -6.50 -3.97
N LEU A 19 -24.64 -6.59 -5.23
CA LEU A 19 -24.71 -5.50 -6.20
C LEU A 19 -26.16 -5.08 -6.50
N THR A 20 -27.05 -6.06 -6.69
CA THR A 20 -28.49 -5.80 -6.86
C THR A 20 -29.06 -5.10 -5.64
N GLY A 21 -28.80 -5.61 -4.43
CA GLY A 21 -29.29 -5.01 -3.18
C GLY A 21 -28.77 -3.59 -2.95
N VAL A 22 -27.50 -3.31 -3.29
CA VAL A 22 -26.94 -1.94 -3.24
C VAL A 22 -27.64 -1.02 -4.23
N THR A 23 -27.92 -1.49 -5.44
CA THR A 23 -28.61 -0.71 -6.48
C THR A 23 -30.04 -0.38 -6.06
N GLU A 24 -30.76 -1.35 -5.51
CA GLU A 24 -32.11 -1.16 -4.96
C GLU A 24 -32.12 -0.12 -3.82
N LEU A 25 -31.18 -0.23 -2.87
CA LEU A 25 -31.05 0.74 -1.78
C LEU A 25 -30.71 2.14 -2.29
N GLN A 26 -29.85 2.26 -3.31
CA GLN A 26 -29.56 3.56 -3.93
C GLN A 26 -30.82 4.19 -4.54
N GLN A 27 -31.61 3.41 -5.27
CA GLN A 27 -32.84 3.88 -5.90
C GLN A 27 -33.93 4.24 -4.87
N GLN A 28 -34.07 3.47 -3.79
CA GLN A 28 -34.95 3.79 -2.67
C GLN A 28 -34.54 5.12 -2.00
N LEU A 29 -33.23 5.32 -1.78
CA LEU A 29 -32.71 6.56 -1.19
C LEU A 29 -32.97 7.77 -2.10
N GLU A 30 -32.76 7.64 -3.41
CA GLU A 30 -33.05 8.71 -4.38
C GLU A 30 -34.53 9.09 -4.37
N THR A 31 -35.40 8.08 -4.42
CA THR A 31 -36.84 8.28 -4.35
C THR A 31 -37.24 8.98 -3.05
N LEU A 32 -36.65 8.60 -1.92
CA LEU A 32 -36.90 9.25 -0.63
C LEU A 32 -36.44 10.72 -0.63
N VAL A 33 -35.29 11.03 -1.22
CA VAL A 33 -34.79 12.42 -1.34
C VAL A 33 -35.77 13.26 -2.15
N ASP A 34 -36.28 12.73 -3.26
CA ASP A 34 -37.26 13.43 -4.10
C ASP A 34 -38.57 13.71 -3.36
N VAL A 35 -39.09 12.72 -2.63
CA VAL A 35 -40.27 12.88 -1.77
C VAL A 35 -40.05 13.96 -0.71
N LEU A 36 -38.88 13.97 -0.06
CA LEU A 36 -38.55 14.97 0.97
C LEU A 36 -38.37 16.38 0.40
N ILE A 37 -37.94 16.51 -0.87
CA ILE A 37 -37.89 17.81 -1.56
C ILE A 37 -39.29 18.28 -1.90
N GLN A 38 -40.14 17.40 -2.44
CA GLN A 38 -41.53 17.73 -2.75
C GLN A 38 -42.33 18.10 -1.50
N ALA A 39 -42.06 17.44 -0.37
CA ALA A 39 -42.65 17.76 0.93
C ALA A 39 -42.12 19.08 1.54
N GLY A 40 -41.10 19.71 0.94
CA GLY A 40 -40.49 20.95 1.42
C GLY A 40 -39.52 20.79 2.60
N THR A 41 -39.33 19.56 3.09
CA THR A 41 -38.41 19.23 4.19
C THR A 41 -36.95 19.41 3.77
N LEU A 42 -36.62 19.09 2.51
CA LEU A 42 -35.31 19.34 1.91
C LEU A 42 -35.41 20.44 0.86
N LYS A 43 -34.51 21.43 0.94
CA LYS A 43 -34.35 22.42 -0.13
C LYS A 43 -33.67 21.78 -1.36
N PRO A 44 -33.94 22.22 -2.59
CA PRO A 44 -33.29 21.70 -3.82
C PRO A 44 -31.75 21.71 -3.78
N GLY A 45 -31.14 22.65 -3.03
CA GLY A 45 -29.69 22.69 -2.83
C GLY A 45 -29.10 21.46 -2.12
N HIS A 46 -29.90 20.70 -1.36
CA HIS A 46 -29.45 19.47 -0.69
C HIS A 46 -29.25 18.32 -1.66
N ALA A 47 -30.05 18.23 -2.74
CA ALA A 47 -29.84 17.24 -3.79
C ALA A 47 -28.45 17.40 -4.45
N ALA A 48 -28.05 18.65 -4.72
CA ALA A 48 -26.74 18.96 -5.27
C ALA A 48 -25.60 18.59 -4.30
N LEU A 49 -25.80 18.75 -2.99
CA LEU A 49 -24.83 18.34 -1.98
C LEU A 49 -24.69 16.80 -1.92
N LEU A 50 -25.80 16.07 -1.96
CA LEU A 50 -25.84 14.61 -1.98
C LEU A 50 -25.14 14.06 -3.24
N ALA A 51 -25.39 14.64 -4.41
CA ALA A 51 -24.70 14.29 -5.65
C ALA A 51 -23.17 14.51 -5.56
N ARG A 52 -22.72 15.62 -4.95
CA ARG A 52 -21.28 15.87 -4.71
C ARG A 52 -20.66 14.91 -3.71
N LEU A 53 -21.40 14.48 -2.69
CA LEU A 53 -20.94 13.47 -1.73
C LEU A 53 -20.77 12.11 -2.41
N ARG A 54 -21.74 11.70 -3.24
CA ARG A 54 -21.65 10.46 -4.03
C ARG A 54 -20.43 10.45 -4.94
N LYS A 55 -20.21 11.52 -5.70
CA LYS A 55 -19.04 11.65 -6.58
C LYS A 55 -17.72 11.53 -5.80
N ARG A 56 -17.64 12.09 -4.58
CA ARG A 56 -16.47 11.92 -3.70
C ARG A 56 -16.29 10.49 -3.22
N VAL A 57 -17.37 9.81 -2.84
CA VAL A 57 -17.33 8.41 -2.40
C VAL A 57 -16.96 7.48 -3.55
N GLU A 58 -17.45 7.75 -4.76
CA GLU A 58 -17.13 6.97 -5.96
C GLU A 58 -15.66 7.14 -6.37
N ILE A 59 -15.14 8.37 -6.39
CA ILE A 59 -13.71 8.64 -6.60
C ILE A 59 -12.84 7.97 -5.53
N ALA A 60 -13.31 7.93 -4.27
CA ALA A 60 -12.61 7.23 -3.20
C ALA A 60 -12.71 5.69 -3.30
N ARG A 61 -13.67 5.15 -4.06
CA ARG A 61 -13.89 3.71 -4.27
C ARG A 61 -13.19 3.16 -5.51
N THR A 62 -12.89 3.99 -6.50
CA THR A 62 -11.94 3.62 -7.55
C THR A 62 -10.54 3.69 -6.93
N PRO A 63 -9.83 2.57 -6.73
CA PRO A 63 -8.44 2.66 -6.30
C PRO A 63 -7.72 3.51 -7.35
N ALA A 64 -7.17 4.65 -6.94
CA ALA A 64 -6.30 5.42 -7.81
C ALA A 64 -5.21 4.46 -8.27
N ILE A 65 -5.18 4.17 -9.57
CA ILE A 65 -4.09 3.41 -10.16
C ILE A 65 -2.87 4.30 -10.05
N GLU A 66 -2.07 4.06 -9.02
CA GLU A 66 -0.79 4.70 -8.83
C GLU A 66 0.24 3.81 -9.52
N LEU A 67 0.75 4.26 -10.65
CA LEU A 67 1.91 3.67 -11.32
C LEU A 67 3.02 4.70 -11.31
N SER A 68 4.24 4.27 -10.99
CA SER A 68 5.41 5.14 -11.11
C SER A 68 5.73 5.36 -12.60
N ASP A 69 5.85 6.62 -13.01
CA ASP A 69 6.14 7.03 -14.39
C ASP A 69 7.66 7.11 -14.62
N VAL A 70 8.32 5.95 -14.56
CA VAL A 70 9.76 5.82 -14.82
C VAL A 70 9.95 4.87 -15.98
N ASP A 71 10.66 5.33 -17.01
CA ASP A 71 10.89 4.60 -18.25
C ASP A 71 11.90 3.45 -18.08
N ASP A 72 13.06 3.71 -17.47
CA ASP A 72 14.09 2.70 -17.18
C ASP A 72 14.62 2.82 -15.75
N LYS A 73 14.15 1.93 -14.87
CA LYS A 73 14.55 1.91 -13.46
C LYS A 73 16.04 1.66 -13.27
N TYR A 74 16.75 1.03 -14.21
CA TYR A 74 18.17 0.74 -14.05
C TYR A 74 19.06 1.97 -14.30
N GLN A 75 18.51 3.04 -14.86
CA GLN A 75 19.19 4.33 -15.00
C GLN A 75 19.07 5.19 -13.73
N GLU A 76 18.17 4.84 -12.83
CA GLU A 76 18.03 5.51 -11.54
C GLU A 76 19.22 5.16 -10.65
N VAL A 77 20.05 6.16 -10.36
CA VAL A 77 21.21 6.05 -9.47
C VAL A 77 21.03 7.03 -8.31
N GLY A 78 20.74 6.50 -7.13
CA GLY A 78 20.72 7.28 -5.90
C GLY A 78 22.11 7.53 -5.31
N GLU A 79 22.17 8.42 -4.32
CA GLU A 79 23.37 8.66 -3.53
C GLU A 79 23.83 7.35 -2.86
N PRO A 80 25.12 6.98 -2.95
CA PRO A 80 25.62 5.78 -2.30
C PRO A 80 25.60 5.94 -0.78
N ILE A 81 24.76 5.15 -0.12
CA ILE A 81 24.69 5.07 1.35
C ILE A 81 25.33 3.77 1.81
N ASP A 82 26.25 3.87 2.77
CA ASP A 82 26.76 2.71 3.51
C ASP A 82 25.69 2.25 4.51
N CYS A 83 24.75 1.46 3.98
CA CYS A 83 23.68 0.83 4.74
C CYS A 83 24.23 -0.19 5.73
N GLU A 84 25.29 -0.93 5.38
CA GLU A 84 25.83 -2.03 6.18
C GLU A 84 26.27 -1.57 7.57
N SER A 85 26.98 -0.43 7.66
CA SER A 85 27.39 0.11 8.96
C SER A 85 26.26 0.79 9.76
N ARG A 86 25.09 1.01 9.12
CA ARG A 86 23.97 1.79 9.68
C ARG A 86 22.72 0.98 9.99
N LEU A 87 22.58 -0.23 9.43
CA LEU A 87 21.38 -1.06 9.57
C LEU A 87 20.97 -1.31 11.03
N ALA A 88 21.94 -1.54 11.91
CA ALA A 88 21.69 -1.74 13.34
C ALA A 88 21.11 -0.50 14.04
N LEU A 89 21.30 0.69 13.48
CA LEU A 89 20.81 1.96 14.02
C LEU A 89 19.49 2.35 13.37
N CYS A 90 19.44 2.35 12.03
CA CYS A 90 18.27 2.78 11.29
C CYS A 90 17.16 1.73 11.24
N GLN A 91 17.48 0.46 11.57
CA GLN A 91 16.54 -0.67 11.57
C GLN A 91 15.86 -0.87 10.19
N ALA A 92 16.61 -0.67 9.10
CA ALA A 92 16.14 -0.74 7.72
C ALA A 92 14.88 0.10 7.43
N ARG A 93 14.76 1.28 8.01
CA ARG A 93 13.52 2.08 7.97
C ARG A 93 13.02 2.43 6.56
N CYS A 94 13.92 2.58 5.58
CA CYS A 94 13.50 2.82 4.19
C CYS A 94 12.63 1.67 3.64
N CYS A 95 12.83 0.44 4.10
CA CYS A 95 12.01 -0.72 3.73
C CYS A 95 10.62 -0.70 4.39
N SER A 96 10.34 0.25 5.29
CA SER A 96 9.02 0.46 5.89
C SER A 96 8.17 1.48 5.13
N PHE A 97 8.65 2.02 4.01
CA PHE A 97 7.91 3.00 3.23
C PHE A 97 6.98 2.33 2.22
N GLN A 98 5.94 3.06 1.82
CA GLN A 98 5.10 2.63 0.72
C GLN A 98 5.84 2.93 -0.58
N VAL A 99 5.96 1.91 -1.42
CA VAL A 99 6.64 2.01 -2.71
C VAL A 99 5.63 1.61 -3.78
N THR A 100 5.39 2.54 -4.69
CA THR A 100 4.62 2.31 -5.90
C THR A 100 5.56 1.79 -7.00
N LEU A 101 5.13 0.74 -7.68
CA LEU A 101 5.87 0.06 -8.74
C LEU A 101 5.68 0.80 -10.06
N SER A 102 6.72 0.77 -10.91
CA SER A 102 6.62 1.27 -12.28
C SER A 102 6.00 0.24 -13.21
N ARG A 103 5.68 0.65 -14.44
CA ARG A 103 5.29 -0.30 -15.50
C ARG A 103 6.38 -1.36 -15.73
N GLN A 104 7.65 -0.97 -15.70
CA GLN A 104 8.77 -1.88 -15.91
C GLN A 104 8.87 -2.94 -14.81
N ASP A 105 8.68 -2.56 -13.54
CA ASP A 105 8.67 -3.50 -12.41
C ASP A 105 7.65 -4.62 -12.60
N LEU A 106 6.48 -4.27 -13.14
CA LEU A 106 5.40 -5.22 -13.40
C LEU A 106 5.66 -6.11 -14.60
N LEU A 107 6.31 -5.58 -15.64
CA LEU A 107 6.63 -6.33 -16.86
C LEU A 107 7.76 -7.34 -16.63
N GLU A 108 8.74 -6.99 -15.79
CA GLU A 108 9.84 -7.90 -15.44
C GLU A 108 9.36 -9.07 -14.58
N GLY A 109 8.35 -8.85 -13.72
CA GLY A 109 7.78 -9.91 -12.88
C GLY A 109 8.67 -10.39 -11.74
N GLU A 110 9.82 -9.76 -11.52
CA GLU A 110 10.78 -10.08 -10.46
C GLU A 110 10.32 -9.59 -9.07
N VAL A 111 9.37 -8.65 -9.03
CA VAL A 111 8.78 -8.12 -7.79
C VAL A 111 7.28 -8.34 -7.73
N ALA A 112 6.80 -8.77 -6.56
CA ALA A 112 5.38 -8.95 -6.28
C ALA A 112 4.70 -7.60 -6.01
N TRP A 113 3.37 -7.58 -6.15
CA TRP A 113 2.53 -6.43 -5.86
C TRP A 113 1.29 -6.81 -5.04
N GLU A 114 0.73 -5.88 -4.28
CA GLU A 114 -0.45 -6.10 -3.42
C GLU A 114 -1.74 -6.19 -4.24
N ILE A 115 -2.46 -7.31 -4.17
CA ILE A 115 -3.72 -7.52 -4.90
C ILE A 115 -4.77 -6.45 -4.52
N ASP A 116 -4.90 -6.15 -3.23
CA ASP A 116 -5.88 -5.19 -2.71
C ASP A 116 -5.48 -3.72 -2.93
N ARG A 117 -4.21 -3.48 -3.29
CA ARG A 117 -3.66 -2.16 -3.58
C ARG A 117 -2.77 -2.25 -4.82
N PRO A 118 -3.37 -2.22 -6.02
CA PRO A 118 -2.68 -2.47 -7.26
C PRO A 118 -1.37 -1.68 -7.36
N TYR A 119 -0.32 -2.38 -7.81
CA TYR A 119 1.00 -1.81 -8.11
C TYR A 119 1.76 -1.24 -6.92
N ARG A 120 1.42 -1.63 -5.69
CA ARG A 120 2.24 -1.35 -4.51
C ARG A 120 3.09 -2.55 -4.14
N LEU A 121 4.32 -2.28 -3.71
CA LEU A 121 5.23 -3.31 -3.18
C LEU A 121 4.67 -3.86 -1.86
N PRO A 122 4.53 -5.19 -1.71
CA PRO A 122 3.88 -5.79 -0.56
C PRO A 122 4.70 -5.72 0.71
N ARG A 123 3.99 -5.61 1.84
CA ARG A 123 4.57 -5.58 3.18
C ARG A 123 4.22 -6.83 3.98
N SER A 124 5.18 -7.25 4.78
CA SER A 124 5.02 -8.28 5.81
C SER A 124 4.26 -7.72 7.01
N ARG A 125 3.82 -8.62 7.91
CA ARG A 125 3.04 -8.25 9.10
C ARG A 125 3.78 -7.36 10.10
N ASP A 126 5.11 -7.40 10.09
CA ASP A 126 6.00 -6.54 10.89
C ASP A 126 6.08 -5.10 10.36
N GLY A 127 5.41 -4.83 9.24
CA GLY A 127 5.39 -3.54 8.60
C GLY A 127 6.58 -3.27 7.69
N TYR A 128 7.48 -4.20 7.41
CA TYR A 128 8.53 -3.97 6.40
C TYR A 128 8.15 -4.59 5.06
N CYS A 129 8.82 -4.14 4.00
CA CYS A 129 8.77 -4.77 2.70
C CYS A 129 9.02 -6.28 2.81
N MET A 130 8.31 -7.07 1.99
CA MET A 130 8.46 -8.53 2.01
C MET A 130 9.89 -9.00 1.68
N TYR A 131 10.65 -8.19 0.93
CA TYR A 131 12.03 -8.47 0.49
C TYR A 131 13.10 -8.07 1.51
N LEU A 132 12.72 -7.75 2.75
CA LEU A 132 13.69 -7.57 3.82
C LEU A 132 14.16 -8.93 4.36
N ALA A 133 15.46 -9.16 4.47
CA ALA A 133 15.99 -10.39 5.06
C ALA A 133 15.70 -10.40 6.57
N ARG A 134 15.19 -11.54 7.07
CA ARG A 134 14.91 -11.74 8.50
C ARG A 134 15.84 -12.78 9.14
N ASP A 135 16.66 -13.43 8.33
CA ASP A 135 17.64 -14.40 8.80
C ASP A 135 18.68 -13.72 9.67
N ALA A 136 19.15 -14.43 10.70
CA ALA A 136 20.00 -13.83 11.74
C ALA A 136 21.29 -13.21 11.16
N ASP A 137 21.86 -13.81 10.13
CA ASP A 137 23.12 -13.39 9.52
C ASP A 137 22.95 -12.26 8.48
N GLU A 138 21.73 -12.07 7.96
CA GLU A 138 21.44 -11.13 6.87
C GLU A 138 20.39 -10.08 7.26
N VAL A 139 19.98 -10.03 8.54
CA VAL A 139 18.84 -9.24 9.00
C VAL A 139 18.90 -7.78 8.53
N GLY A 140 17.80 -7.31 7.94
CA GLY A 140 17.67 -5.93 7.48
C GLY A 140 18.27 -5.66 6.10
N ARG A 141 18.95 -6.64 5.48
CA ARG A 141 19.42 -6.51 4.08
C ARG A 141 18.28 -6.72 3.11
N CYS A 142 18.36 -6.07 1.96
CA CYS A 142 17.37 -6.19 0.88
C CYS A 142 17.69 -7.40 0.01
N THR A 143 16.82 -8.42 -0.02
CA THR A 143 17.05 -9.67 -0.77
C THR A 143 16.90 -9.49 -2.28
N ASN A 144 16.19 -8.45 -2.73
CA ASN A 144 16.00 -8.11 -4.13
C ASN A 144 16.79 -6.87 -4.57
N TYR A 145 17.92 -6.58 -3.91
CA TYR A 145 18.69 -5.34 -4.09
C TYR A 145 18.99 -5.00 -5.57
N GLN A 146 19.27 -6.01 -6.39
CA GLN A 146 19.63 -5.82 -7.81
C GLN A 146 18.44 -5.52 -8.73
N VAL A 147 17.22 -5.88 -8.33
CA VAL A 147 15.99 -5.70 -9.11
C VAL A 147 15.02 -4.70 -8.45
N ARG A 148 15.51 -3.94 -7.46
CA ARG A 148 14.76 -2.92 -6.73
C ARG A 148 13.97 -1.99 -7.68
N PRO A 149 12.76 -1.57 -7.28
CA PRO A 149 12.00 -0.53 -7.98
C PRO A 149 12.79 0.77 -8.12
N ALA A 150 12.43 1.58 -9.12
CA ALA A 150 13.03 2.89 -9.38
C ALA A 150 13.13 3.76 -8.12
N THR A 151 12.01 3.89 -7.39
CA THR A 151 11.93 4.64 -6.12
C THR A 151 12.95 4.17 -5.09
N CYS A 152 13.19 2.87 -4.98
CA CYS A 152 14.16 2.31 -4.03
C CYS A 152 15.62 2.53 -4.49
N ARG A 153 15.86 2.77 -5.78
CA ARG A 153 17.20 3.02 -6.33
C ARG A 153 17.61 4.48 -6.18
N SER A 154 16.70 5.41 -6.46
CA SER A 154 16.96 6.85 -6.38
C SER A 154 16.88 7.39 -4.96
N TYR A 155 16.23 6.67 -4.03
CA TYR A 155 16.06 7.10 -2.66
C TYR A 155 17.38 7.12 -1.84
N SER A 156 17.66 8.29 -1.24
CA SER A 156 18.68 8.47 -0.19
C SER A 156 17.99 8.75 1.15
N CYS A 157 18.42 8.07 2.22
CA CYS A 157 17.89 8.32 3.56
C CYS A 157 18.58 9.48 4.28
N LYS A 158 19.66 10.03 3.73
CA LYS A 158 20.56 10.97 4.41
C LYS A 158 19.85 12.17 5.03
N ASP A 159 18.94 12.77 4.28
CA ASP A 159 18.18 13.95 4.70
C ASP A 159 16.73 13.61 5.12
N ASP A 160 16.41 12.33 5.29
CA ASP A 160 15.06 11.89 5.62
C ASP A 160 14.84 11.89 7.14
N ALA A 161 14.13 12.90 7.63
CA ALA A 161 13.79 13.07 9.05
C ALA A 161 12.97 11.90 9.65
N ARG A 162 12.36 11.05 8.80
CA ARG A 162 11.69 9.83 9.26
C ARG A 162 12.71 8.77 9.70
N VAL A 163 13.94 8.83 9.18
CA VAL A 163 15.03 7.87 9.42
C VAL A 163 16.08 8.43 10.37
N TRP A 164 16.49 9.69 10.21
CA TRP A 164 17.58 10.29 10.98
C TRP A 164 17.16 11.62 11.62
N ILE A 165 17.59 11.83 12.86
CA ILE A 165 17.66 13.18 13.44
C ILE A 165 18.95 13.85 12.94
N ASP A 166 20.04 13.07 12.92
CA ASP A 166 21.35 13.47 12.42
C ASP A 166 22.03 12.25 11.78
N PHE A 167 22.21 12.28 10.47
CA PHE A 167 22.80 11.19 9.70
C PHE A 167 24.29 11.02 9.98
N ASP A 168 25.03 12.11 10.11
CA ASP A 168 26.48 12.10 10.29
C ASP A 168 26.85 11.71 11.72
N ALA A 169 26.11 12.20 12.71
CA ALA A 169 26.25 11.78 14.11
C ALA A 169 25.64 10.39 14.40
N ARG A 170 25.04 9.75 13.39
CA ARG A 170 24.40 8.43 13.49
C ARG A 170 23.27 8.36 14.53
N ILE A 171 22.48 9.42 14.63
CA ILE A 171 21.35 9.53 15.56
C ILE A 171 20.06 9.23 14.78
N PRO A 172 19.48 8.02 14.91
CA PRO A 172 18.26 7.67 14.21
C PRO A 172 17.05 8.41 14.79
N ALA A 173 16.04 8.64 13.97
CA ALA A 173 14.73 9.09 14.43
C ALA A 173 14.07 8.02 15.34
N PRO A 174 13.22 8.41 16.31
CA PRO A 174 12.49 7.46 17.14
C PRO A 174 11.71 6.45 16.27
N MET A 175 11.68 5.18 16.66
CA MET A 175 10.88 4.18 15.92
C MET A 175 9.39 4.55 16.05
N PRO A 176 8.63 4.56 14.93
CA PRO A 176 7.19 4.75 15.01
C PRO A 176 6.54 3.52 15.64
N ASP A 177 5.48 3.73 16.42
CA ASP A 177 4.73 2.66 17.11
C ASP A 177 4.12 1.63 16.14
N THR A 178 4.06 1.96 14.85
CA THR A 178 3.52 1.11 13.78
C THR A 178 4.53 0.10 13.22
N LEU A 179 5.78 0.12 13.68
CA LEU A 179 6.83 -0.79 13.21
C LEU A 179 7.43 -1.58 14.36
N ASP A 180 7.55 -2.90 14.16
CA ASP A 180 8.31 -3.76 15.05
C ASP A 180 9.82 -3.53 14.80
N PRO A 181 10.64 -3.18 15.80
CA PRO A 181 12.09 -3.11 15.62
C PRO A 181 12.69 -4.45 15.14
N LEU A 182 13.64 -4.42 14.21
CA LEU A 182 14.23 -5.64 13.61
C LEU A 182 14.89 -6.55 14.63
N VAL A 183 15.39 -5.98 15.73
CA VAL A 183 15.92 -6.72 16.89
C VAL A 183 14.90 -7.68 17.53
N HIS A 184 13.60 -7.46 17.32
CA HIS A 184 12.53 -8.34 17.77
C HIS A 184 12.06 -9.32 16.70
N VAL A 185 12.27 -8.99 15.42
CA VAL A 185 11.88 -9.82 14.28
C VAL A 185 12.71 -11.12 14.22
N THR A 186 14.01 -11.05 14.52
CA THR A 186 14.93 -12.22 14.51
C THR A 186 14.67 -13.23 15.63
N ARG A 187 13.91 -12.87 16.66
CA ARG A 187 13.59 -13.76 17.81
C ARG A 187 12.30 -14.55 17.61
N ARG A 188 11.50 -14.23 16.59
CA ARG A 188 10.25 -14.92 16.29
C ARG A 188 10.57 -16.16 15.43
N LYS A 189 10.67 -17.32 16.09
CA LYS A 189 10.79 -18.61 15.41
C LYS A 189 9.66 -18.73 14.36
N PRO A 190 9.93 -19.09 13.10
CA PRO A 190 8.85 -19.32 12.14
C PRO A 190 7.94 -20.42 12.71
N ALA A 191 6.65 -20.13 12.81
CA ALA A 191 5.66 -21.16 13.07
C ALA A 191 5.69 -22.12 11.87
N GLY A 192 6.11 -23.37 12.13
CA GLY A 192 6.15 -24.44 11.12
C GLY A 192 4.77 -24.83 10.64
#